data_AF-A0A501Q3F0-F1
#
_entry.id   AF-A0A501Q3F0-F1
#
_cell.length_a   1.000
_cell.length_b   1.000
_cell.length_c   1.000
_cell.angle_alpha   90.00
_cell.angle_beta   90.00
_cell.angle_gamma   90.00
#
_symmetry.space_group_name_H-M   'P 1'
#
loop_
_entity.id
_entity.type
_entity.pdbx_description
1 polymer ?
#
loop_
_entity_poly.entity_id
_entity_poly.type
_entity_poly.pdbx_seq_one_letter_code
_entity_poly.pdbx_strand_id
1 'polypeptide(L)'
;MKKIYLLFSLITINSISAQNIETINIPKGVVYNYVDNNLNDKAKQLIIKNLEKNKYSILEEHLIVGPELWKRFQKIEKLQKIKGNITFVVDDLKLSGKYSPTLNDTKLIWDEFKKEITGNYKIRKANEHELKYYWSVISFDIDEPLLIVETENHNYILNFLKSNLKLLWLDEAPKLEYHNPIDNKTYTSEGGFKSYRNGQEITSTPMGTKETALEKVVLLSSDLEFKENSSVEDVGLIIDQTKTIFEELFKNSDESGKIMIQFELKKDNNEIEFAVKDAIDMTIMKEFEKKINNTKFPNSKKDPIKLQLIFKVNSFND
;
A
#
# COMPACT_ATOMS: atom_id res chain seq x y z
N MET A 1 -75.96 -7.37 14.63
CA MET A 1 -75.11 -6.94 15.76
C MET A 1 -73.65 -7.20 15.41
N LYS A 2 -72.82 -6.15 15.58
CA LYS A 2 -71.33 -6.07 15.61
C LYS A 2 -70.52 -6.86 14.56
N LYS A 3 -70.15 -6.18 13.47
CA LYS A 3 -68.96 -6.51 12.66
C LYS A 3 -67.72 -6.04 13.43
N ILE A 4 -66.84 -6.97 13.78
CA ILE A 4 -65.53 -6.70 14.38
C ILE A 4 -64.60 -6.24 13.25
N TYR A 5 -64.20 -4.97 13.27
CA TYR A 5 -63.12 -4.47 12.43
C TYR A 5 -61.80 -4.92 13.07
N LEU A 6 -61.11 -5.84 12.41
CA LEU A 6 -59.75 -6.24 12.76
C LEU A 6 -58.81 -5.10 12.31
N LEU A 7 -58.36 -4.28 13.26
CA LEU A 7 -57.40 -3.22 13.01
C LEU A 7 -56.02 -3.86 12.84
N PHE A 8 -55.60 -4.09 11.59
CA PHE A 8 -54.23 -4.49 11.26
C PHE A 8 -53.32 -3.29 11.52
N SER A 9 -52.71 -3.27 12.71
CA SER A 9 -51.59 -2.40 13.05
C SER A 9 -50.41 -2.75 12.14
N LEU A 10 -50.23 -2.03 11.03
CA LEU A 10 -48.95 -1.99 10.31
C LEU A 10 -47.91 -1.38 11.24
N ILE A 11 -47.16 -2.24 11.92
CA ILE A 11 -45.88 -1.88 12.53
C ILE A 11 -44.93 -1.64 11.36
N THR A 12 -44.80 -0.39 10.92
CA THR A 12 -43.67 0.02 10.09
C THR A 12 -42.43 -0.10 10.96
N ILE A 13 -41.71 -1.21 10.77
CA ILE A 13 -40.37 -1.39 11.30
C ILE A 13 -39.55 -0.27 10.65
N ASN A 14 -39.37 0.83 11.38
CA ASN A 14 -38.32 1.80 11.05
C ASN A 14 -37.01 1.04 11.23
N SER A 15 -36.47 0.55 10.13
CA SER A 15 -35.09 0.10 10.05
C SER A 15 -34.23 1.32 10.40
N ILE A 16 -33.91 1.47 11.68
CA ILE A 16 -32.81 2.33 12.11
C ILE A 16 -31.59 1.71 11.46
N SER A 17 -31.19 2.23 10.32
CA SER A 17 -29.88 1.96 9.75
C SER A 17 -28.88 2.33 10.84
N ALA A 18 -28.35 1.34 11.54
CA ALA A 18 -27.18 1.51 12.36
C ALA A 18 -26.13 2.11 11.42
N GLN A 19 -25.79 3.38 11.61
CA GLN A 19 -24.66 3.98 10.91
C GLN A 19 -23.44 3.16 11.33
N ASN A 20 -22.93 2.34 10.41
CA ASN A 20 -21.63 1.72 10.60
C ASN A 20 -20.64 2.87 10.73
N ILE A 21 -20.17 3.12 11.95
CA ILE A 21 -19.12 4.09 12.20
C ILE A 21 -17.86 3.48 11.58
N GLU A 22 -17.45 3.99 10.42
CA GLU A 22 -16.17 3.64 9.80
C GLU A 22 -15.03 4.04 10.76
N THR A 23 -14.46 3.08 11.47
CA THR A 23 -13.32 3.27 12.37
C THR A 23 -12.02 3.36 11.56
N ILE A 24 -11.24 4.42 11.77
CA ILE A 24 -9.92 4.62 11.15
C ILE A 24 -8.83 4.26 12.17
N ASN A 25 -7.80 3.54 11.75
CA ASN A 25 -6.56 3.39 12.52
C ASN A 25 -5.58 4.52 12.16
N ILE A 26 -5.34 5.45 13.09
CA ILE A 26 -4.42 6.58 12.86
C ILE A 26 -2.98 6.12 13.16
N PRO A 27 -2.04 6.28 12.23
CA PRO A 27 -0.64 5.96 12.48
C PRO A 27 -0.03 6.79 13.62
N LYS A 28 0.90 6.21 14.37
CA LYS A 28 1.63 6.92 15.43
C LYS A 28 2.37 8.14 14.84
N GLY A 29 2.17 9.31 15.43
CA GLY A 29 2.82 10.56 15.03
C GLY A 29 2.09 11.37 13.96
N VAL A 30 0.96 10.87 13.46
CA VAL A 30 0.09 11.63 12.54
C VAL A 30 -0.87 12.50 13.35
N VAL A 31 -0.93 13.79 13.04
CA VAL A 31 -1.95 14.70 13.58
C VAL A 31 -3.17 14.62 12.68
N TYR A 32 -4.29 14.11 13.22
CA TYR A 32 -5.51 13.82 12.49
C TYR A 32 -6.74 14.42 13.17
N ASN A 33 -7.44 15.31 12.47
CA ASN A 33 -8.58 16.05 12.98
C ASN A 33 -9.88 15.54 12.33
N TYR A 34 -10.68 14.82 13.12
CA TYR A 34 -11.99 14.32 12.69
C TYR A 34 -13.00 15.45 12.44
N VAL A 35 -13.96 15.19 11.55
CA VAL A 35 -15.19 15.97 11.42
C VAL A 35 -16.42 15.13 11.73
N ASP A 36 -17.54 15.80 11.93
CA ASP A 36 -18.84 15.13 12.08
C ASP A 36 -19.14 14.24 10.88
N ASN A 37 -19.71 13.05 11.14
CA ASN A 37 -20.03 12.07 10.09
C ASN A 37 -20.92 12.67 8.99
N ASN A 38 -21.81 13.61 9.31
CA ASN A 38 -22.64 14.31 8.32
C ASN A 38 -21.80 15.09 7.31
N LEU A 39 -20.67 15.67 7.73
CA LEU A 39 -19.79 16.41 6.83
C LEU A 39 -19.04 15.45 5.89
N ASN A 40 -18.58 14.31 6.40
CA ASN A 40 -18.01 13.24 5.59
C ASN A 40 -19.02 12.69 4.58
N ASP A 41 -20.26 12.44 5.00
CA ASP A 41 -21.33 11.96 4.12
C ASP A 41 -21.69 12.98 3.03
N LYS A 42 -21.74 14.27 3.37
CA LYS A 42 -21.89 15.36 2.39
C LYS A 42 -20.76 15.37 1.38
N ALA A 43 -19.51 15.21 1.81
CA ALA A 43 -18.37 15.12 0.91
C ALA A 43 -18.45 13.88 -0.01
N LYS A 44 -18.83 12.70 0.53
CA LYS A 44 -19.08 11.48 -0.27
C LYS A 44 -20.14 11.74 -1.35
N GLN A 45 -21.27 12.35 -1.00
CA GLN A 45 -22.33 12.70 -1.97
C GLN A 45 -21.87 13.71 -3.01
N LEU A 46 -21.08 14.71 -2.60
CA LEU A 46 -20.50 15.70 -3.51
C LEU A 46 -19.55 15.05 -4.52
N ILE A 47 -18.70 14.11 -4.12
CA ILE A 47 -17.86 13.35 -5.04
C ILE A 47 -18.73 12.66 -6.09
N ILE A 48 -19.71 11.85 -5.67
CA ILE A 48 -20.61 11.11 -6.58
C ILE A 48 -21.26 12.05 -7.59
N LYS A 49 -21.83 13.16 -7.12
CA LYS A 49 -22.46 14.17 -7.98
C LYS A 49 -21.47 14.79 -8.97
N ASN A 50 -20.21 14.95 -8.60
CA ASN A 50 -19.21 15.60 -9.45
C ASN A 50 -18.43 14.65 -10.36
N LEU A 51 -18.61 13.34 -10.19
CA LEU A 51 -18.22 12.33 -11.19
C LEU A 51 -19.14 12.36 -12.42
N GLU A 52 -20.34 12.93 -12.30
CA GLU A 52 -21.24 13.14 -13.45
C GLU A 52 -20.64 14.11 -14.49
N LYS A 53 -21.10 13.97 -15.74
CA LYS A 53 -20.68 14.82 -16.85
C LYS A 53 -20.99 16.31 -16.58
N ASN A 54 -20.01 17.17 -16.84
CA ASN A 54 -20.10 18.63 -16.70
C ASN A 54 -20.46 19.15 -15.29
N LYS A 55 -20.15 18.40 -14.23
CA LYS A 55 -20.29 18.84 -12.83
C LYS A 55 -18.93 19.19 -12.22
N TYR A 56 -18.83 20.37 -11.61
CA TYR A 56 -17.59 20.95 -11.08
C TYR A 56 -17.79 21.70 -9.75
N SER A 57 -18.91 21.47 -9.08
CA SER A 57 -19.27 22.13 -7.81
C SER A 57 -18.30 21.86 -6.65
N ILE A 58 -17.52 20.77 -6.67
CA ILE A 58 -16.46 20.53 -5.68
C ILE A 58 -15.16 21.28 -5.99
N LEU A 59 -15.01 21.84 -7.20
CA LEU A 59 -13.76 22.43 -7.64
C LEU A 59 -13.73 23.92 -7.28
N GLU A 60 -12.51 24.41 -7.10
CA GLU A 60 -12.17 25.82 -6.98
C GLU A 60 -10.79 26.08 -7.64
N GLU A 61 -10.31 27.31 -7.52
CA GLU A 61 -8.94 27.66 -7.85
C GLU A 61 -7.99 26.99 -6.84
N HIS A 62 -6.75 26.70 -7.23
CA HIS A 62 -5.70 26.24 -6.31
C HIS A 62 -5.79 24.76 -5.89
N LEU A 63 -6.12 23.85 -6.83
CA LEU A 63 -6.00 22.40 -6.61
C LEU A 63 -4.54 21.99 -6.61
N ILE A 64 -4.12 21.22 -5.61
CA ILE A 64 -2.83 20.54 -5.57
C ILE A 64 -3.01 19.10 -6.08
N VAL A 65 -2.17 18.71 -7.05
CA VAL A 65 -2.01 17.32 -7.50
C VAL A 65 -0.77 16.75 -6.84
N GLY A 66 -0.96 15.75 -6.00
CA GLY A 66 0.11 15.10 -5.26
C GLY A 66 1.05 14.30 -6.17
N PRO A 67 2.20 13.85 -5.61
CA PRO A 67 3.29 13.35 -6.43
C PRO A 67 3.00 12.03 -7.12
N GLU A 68 2.25 11.13 -6.47
CA GLU A 68 1.98 9.80 -7.05
C GLU A 68 1.09 9.90 -8.28
N LEU A 69 -0.02 10.63 -8.19
CA LEU A 69 -0.91 10.86 -9.33
C LEU A 69 -0.17 11.62 -10.44
N TRP A 70 0.66 12.61 -10.07
CA TRP A 70 1.39 13.40 -11.04
C TRP A 70 2.41 12.58 -11.84
N LYS A 71 2.98 11.50 -11.30
CA LYS A 71 3.86 10.59 -12.07
C LYS A 71 3.21 10.11 -13.36
N ARG A 72 1.90 9.87 -13.33
CA ARG A 72 1.09 9.46 -14.49
C ARG A 72 0.53 10.66 -15.24
N PHE A 73 -0.07 11.61 -14.54
CA PHE A 73 -0.76 12.75 -15.15
C PHE A 73 0.18 13.69 -15.91
N GLN A 74 1.46 13.77 -15.52
CA GLN A 74 2.46 14.52 -16.27
C GLN A 74 2.66 14.02 -17.70
N LYS A 75 2.25 12.79 -18.04
CA LYS A 75 2.36 12.22 -19.40
C LYS A 75 1.23 12.71 -20.32
N ILE A 76 0.21 13.36 -19.78
CA ILE A 76 -0.95 13.86 -20.52
C ILE A 76 -0.64 15.27 -21.06
N GLU A 77 -0.52 15.40 -22.38
CA GLU A 77 -0.05 16.64 -23.04
C GLU A 77 -0.83 17.90 -22.60
N LYS A 78 -2.15 17.81 -22.46
CA LYS A 78 -2.97 18.95 -22.04
C LYS A 78 -2.73 19.37 -20.59
N LEU A 79 -2.32 18.46 -19.70
CA LEU A 79 -2.04 18.78 -18.30
C LEU A 79 -0.64 19.36 -18.11
N GLN A 80 0.31 19.02 -19.00
CA GLN A 80 1.65 19.62 -18.99
C GLN A 80 1.62 21.15 -19.17
N LYS A 81 0.63 21.65 -19.93
CA LYS A 81 0.44 23.07 -20.25
C LYS A 81 -0.03 23.89 -19.03
N ILE A 82 -0.54 23.25 -17.99
CA ILE A 82 -0.93 23.91 -16.74
C ILE A 82 0.32 24.51 -16.08
N LYS A 83 0.27 25.78 -15.68
CA LYS A 83 1.35 26.44 -14.95
C LYS A 83 1.32 26.03 -13.48
N GLY A 84 2.47 26.01 -12.81
CA GLY A 84 2.56 25.71 -11.37
C GLY A 84 3.12 24.32 -11.11
N ASN A 85 4.44 24.17 -11.22
CA ASN A 85 5.10 22.93 -10.80
C ASN A 85 5.36 23.00 -9.30
N ILE A 86 5.09 21.91 -8.58
CA ILE A 86 5.42 21.77 -7.15
C ILE A 86 6.54 20.74 -7.03
N THR A 87 7.43 20.93 -6.06
CA THR A 87 8.37 19.90 -5.61
C THR A 87 8.08 19.60 -4.15
N PHE A 88 7.73 18.34 -3.88
CA PHE A 88 7.61 17.82 -2.52
C PHE A 88 8.96 17.27 -2.08
N VAL A 89 9.35 17.54 -0.84
CA VAL A 89 10.59 17.04 -0.25
C VAL A 89 10.20 16.06 0.85
N VAL A 90 10.47 14.77 0.64
CA VAL A 90 10.11 13.67 1.55
C VAL A 90 11.35 12.86 1.83
N ASP A 91 11.85 12.86 3.07
CA ASP A 91 13.06 12.12 3.48
C ASP A 91 14.22 12.26 2.48
N ASP A 92 14.55 13.52 2.13
CA ASP A 92 15.56 13.93 1.14
C ASP A 92 15.27 13.63 -0.35
N LEU A 93 14.16 12.94 -0.65
CA LEU A 93 13.68 12.73 -2.01
C LEU A 93 12.90 13.94 -2.53
N LYS A 94 13.19 14.35 -3.77
CA LYS A 94 12.42 15.38 -4.48
C LYS A 94 11.39 14.73 -5.39
N LEU A 95 10.13 14.85 -5.03
CA LEU A 95 9.00 14.33 -5.81
C LEU A 95 8.31 15.47 -6.57
N SER A 96 7.96 15.22 -7.83
CA SER A 96 7.31 16.21 -8.69
C SER A 96 5.81 16.19 -8.48
N GLY A 97 5.19 17.37 -8.40
CA GLY A 97 3.75 17.57 -8.30
C GLY A 97 3.23 18.71 -9.17
N LYS A 98 1.94 18.99 -9.07
CA LYS A 98 1.30 20.08 -9.82
C LYS A 98 0.43 20.95 -8.94
N TYR A 99 0.50 22.25 -9.15
CA TYR A 99 -0.44 23.24 -8.67
C TYR A 99 -1.31 23.71 -9.82
N SER A 100 -2.61 23.79 -9.60
CA SER A 100 -3.58 24.30 -10.57
C SER A 100 -4.04 25.69 -10.14
N PRO A 101 -3.49 26.79 -10.69
CA PRO A 101 -3.78 28.13 -10.22
C PRO A 101 -5.18 28.62 -10.59
N THR A 102 -5.81 28.06 -11.63
CA THR A 102 -7.11 28.53 -12.13
C THR A 102 -8.16 27.42 -12.08
N LEU A 103 -9.44 27.81 -11.98
CA LEU A 103 -10.55 26.87 -12.03
C LEU A 103 -10.59 26.07 -13.35
N ASN A 104 -10.16 26.66 -14.47
CA ASN A 104 -10.12 25.95 -15.75
C ASN A 104 -9.07 24.85 -15.76
N ASP A 105 -7.89 25.11 -15.19
CA ASP A 105 -6.85 24.09 -15.02
C ASP A 105 -7.34 22.96 -14.09
N THR A 106 -8.04 23.33 -13.01
CA THR A 106 -8.60 22.37 -12.05
C THR A 106 -9.64 21.47 -12.72
N LYS A 107 -10.48 22.02 -13.61
CA LYS A 107 -11.42 21.26 -14.42
C LYS A 107 -10.71 20.30 -15.37
N LEU A 108 -9.61 20.71 -16.01
CA LEU A 108 -8.85 19.83 -16.91
C LEU A 108 -8.30 18.60 -16.19
N ILE A 109 -7.78 18.78 -14.97
CA ILE A 109 -7.29 17.70 -14.10
C ILE A 109 -8.44 16.80 -13.67
N TRP A 110 -9.54 17.40 -13.17
CA TRP A 110 -10.72 16.64 -12.73
C TRP A 110 -11.35 15.82 -13.87
N ASP A 111 -11.36 16.35 -15.09
CA ASP A 111 -11.85 15.63 -16.26
C ASP A 111 -10.98 14.42 -16.62
N GLU A 112 -9.67 14.47 -16.42
CA GLU A 112 -8.82 13.27 -16.59
C GLU A 112 -9.05 12.27 -15.46
N PHE A 113 -9.13 12.73 -14.22
CA PHE A 113 -9.47 11.87 -13.08
C PHE A 113 -10.79 11.11 -13.31
N LYS A 114 -11.86 11.79 -13.74
CA LYS A 114 -13.16 11.16 -14.01
C LYS A 114 -13.09 10.03 -15.04
N LYS A 115 -12.21 10.13 -16.04
CA LYS A 115 -12.06 9.07 -17.06
C LYS A 115 -11.52 7.78 -16.48
N GLU A 116 -10.78 7.85 -15.37
CA GLU A 116 -10.22 6.68 -14.71
C GLU A 116 -11.20 6.05 -13.72
N ILE A 117 -12.24 6.78 -13.29
CA ILE A 117 -13.33 6.24 -12.48
C ILE A 117 -14.36 5.57 -13.39
N THR A 118 -14.04 4.35 -13.84
CA THR A 118 -14.93 3.51 -14.64
C THR A 118 -15.31 2.24 -13.87
N GLY A 119 -16.52 1.74 -14.11
CA GLY A 119 -17.01 0.53 -13.44
C GLY A 119 -17.40 0.76 -11.98
N ASN A 120 -17.15 -0.26 -11.15
CA ASN A 120 -17.47 -0.22 -9.73
C ASN A 120 -16.38 0.54 -8.96
N TYR A 121 -16.80 1.49 -8.13
CA TYR A 121 -15.91 2.19 -7.20
C TYR A 121 -16.57 2.28 -5.82
N LYS A 122 -15.75 2.51 -4.80
CA LYS A 122 -16.18 2.77 -3.43
C LYS A 122 -15.62 4.10 -2.96
N ILE A 123 -16.39 4.82 -2.15
CA ILE A 123 -15.91 6.01 -1.45
C ILE A 123 -15.86 5.70 0.03
N ARG A 124 -14.65 5.67 0.59
CA ARG A 124 -14.40 5.27 1.99
C ARG A 124 -13.40 6.21 2.64
N LYS A 125 -13.26 6.11 3.96
CA LYS A 125 -12.14 6.71 4.68
C LYS A 125 -10.81 6.03 4.31
N ALA A 126 -9.72 6.78 4.47
CA ALA A 126 -8.37 6.28 4.26
C ALA A 126 -7.99 5.22 5.31
N ASN A 127 -7.24 4.20 4.88
CA ASN A 127 -6.62 3.24 5.79
C ASN A 127 -5.29 3.79 6.34
N GLU A 128 -4.68 3.05 7.27
CA GLU A 128 -3.44 3.47 7.93
C GLU A 128 -2.28 3.73 6.93
N HIS A 129 -2.15 2.91 5.89
CA HIS A 129 -1.07 3.05 4.91
C HIS A 129 -1.25 4.30 4.05
N GLU A 130 -2.46 4.51 3.55
CA GLU A 130 -2.84 5.70 2.78
C GLU A 130 -2.63 6.98 3.60
N LEU A 131 -2.93 6.93 4.91
CA LEU A 131 -2.67 8.03 5.84
C LEU A 131 -1.18 8.28 6.08
N LYS A 132 -0.35 7.23 6.22
CA LYS A 132 1.10 7.38 6.37
C LYS A 132 1.70 8.08 5.15
N TYR A 133 1.33 7.62 3.96
CA TYR A 133 1.77 8.25 2.72
C TYR A 133 1.30 9.70 2.65
N TYR A 134 0.01 9.95 2.86
CA TYR A 134 -0.53 11.31 2.76
C TYR A 134 0.16 12.26 3.76
N TRP A 135 0.38 11.81 5.00
CA TRP A 135 1.12 12.55 6.01
C TRP A 135 2.55 12.89 5.59
N SER A 136 3.24 11.97 4.91
CA SER A 136 4.62 12.21 4.47
C SER A 136 4.77 13.26 3.37
N VAL A 137 3.71 13.55 2.61
CA VAL A 137 3.78 14.46 1.44
C VAL A 137 3.16 15.84 1.69
N ILE A 138 2.44 16.02 2.79
CA ILE A 138 1.85 17.31 3.19
C ILE A 138 2.68 18.00 4.28
N SER A 139 2.45 19.31 4.45
CA SER A 139 3.15 20.14 5.44
C SER A 139 2.21 20.73 6.50
N PHE A 140 1.03 20.12 6.67
CA PHE A 140 -0.05 20.58 7.54
C PHE A 140 -0.79 19.38 8.12
N ASP A 141 -1.54 19.60 9.21
CA ASP A 141 -2.36 18.58 9.88
C ASP A 141 -3.39 17.95 8.94
N ILE A 142 -3.70 16.66 9.10
CA ILE A 142 -4.74 16.02 8.29
C ILE A 142 -6.10 16.41 8.86
N ASP A 143 -6.76 17.36 8.19
CA ASP A 143 -8.16 17.69 8.45
C ASP A 143 -9.10 16.85 7.57
N GLU A 144 -10.13 16.25 8.18
CA GLU A 144 -11.24 15.70 7.41
C GLU A 144 -12.12 16.83 6.81
N PRO A 145 -12.82 16.61 5.67
CA PRO A 145 -12.97 15.33 4.96
C PRO A 145 -11.75 14.92 4.12
N LEU A 146 -11.19 13.75 4.45
CA LEU A 146 -10.21 13.03 3.63
C LEU A 146 -10.83 11.71 3.21
N LEU A 147 -11.06 11.55 1.90
CA LEU A 147 -11.77 10.40 1.35
C LEU A 147 -10.95 9.71 0.27
N ILE A 148 -11.11 8.39 0.20
CA ILE A 148 -10.54 7.56 -0.84
C ILE A 148 -11.62 7.19 -1.84
N VAL A 149 -11.38 7.48 -3.11
CA VAL A 149 -12.12 6.86 -4.21
C VAL A 149 -11.33 5.62 -4.62
N GLU A 150 -11.79 4.47 -4.17
CA GLU A 150 -11.21 3.16 -4.45
C GLU A 150 -11.83 2.59 -5.73
N THR A 151 -10.98 2.26 -6.70
CA THR A 151 -11.32 1.58 -7.94
C THR A 151 -10.56 0.25 -8.02
N GLU A 152 -10.82 -0.55 -9.06
CA GLU A 152 -10.06 -1.79 -9.31
C GLU A 152 -8.55 -1.53 -9.49
N ASN A 153 -8.19 -0.39 -10.08
CA ASN A 153 -6.81 -0.11 -10.50
C ASN A 153 -6.07 0.86 -9.59
N HIS A 154 -6.80 1.76 -8.92
CA HIS A 154 -6.25 2.94 -8.25
C HIS A 154 -7.07 3.32 -7.01
N ASN A 155 -6.39 3.81 -5.98
CA ASN A 155 -7.00 4.43 -4.81
C ASN A 155 -6.65 5.91 -4.80
N TYR A 156 -7.64 6.77 -5.06
CA TYR A 156 -7.39 8.21 -5.15
C TYR A 156 -7.66 8.89 -3.82
N ILE A 157 -6.72 9.72 -3.39
CA ILE A 157 -6.82 10.52 -2.16
C ILE A 157 -7.42 11.87 -2.51
N LEU A 158 -8.57 12.20 -1.90
CA LEU A 158 -9.25 13.48 -2.05
C LEU A 158 -9.32 14.16 -0.68
N ASN A 159 -8.62 15.28 -0.51
CA ASN A 159 -8.75 16.12 0.69
C ASN A 159 -9.56 17.39 0.38
N PHE A 160 -10.55 17.66 1.23
CA PHE A 160 -11.47 18.78 1.11
C PHE A 160 -11.22 19.84 2.18
N LEU A 161 -11.31 21.10 1.80
CA LEU A 161 -11.38 22.20 2.76
C LEU A 161 -12.65 22.05 3.60
N LYS A 162 -12.48 21.91 4.92
CA LYS A 162 -13.57 21.80 5.89
C LYS A 162 -14.58 22.95 5.83
N SER A 163 -14.14 24.16 5.46
CA SER A 163 -14.96 25.38 5.46
C SER A 163 -16.03 25.40 4.36
N ASN A 164 -15.74 24.84 3.19
CA ASN A 164 -16.58 24.99 2.00
C ASN A 164 -16.74 23.70 1.16
N LEU A 165 -16.14 22.58 1.60
CA LEU A 165 -16.12 21.28 0.90
C LEU A 165 -15.58 21.36 -0.52
N LYS A 166 -14.62 22.26 -0.75
CA LYS A 166 -13.88 22.34 -2.00
C LYS A 166 -12.65 21.46 -1.97
N LEU A 167 -12.34 20.85 -3.12
CA LEU A 167 -11.23 19.92 -3.26
C LEU A 167 -9.91 20.70 -3.23
N LEU A 168 -9.16 20.53 -2.15
CA LEU A 168 -7.82 21.11 -1.97
C LEU A 168 -6.75 20.25 -2.63
N TRP A 169 -6.87 18.93 -2.47
CA TRP A 169 -5.83 17.98 -2.84
C TRP A 169 -6.43 16.79 -3.58
N LEU A 170 -5.80 16.41 -4.68
CA LEU A 170 -6.07 15.20 -5.43
C LEU A 170 -4.78 14.43 -5.65
N ASP A 171 -4.74 13.18 -5.25
CA ASP A 171 -3.58 12.31 -5.46
C ASP A 171 -3.99 10.85 -5.59
N GLU A 172 -3.01 9.98 -5.74
CA GLU A 172 -3.13 8.55 -5.74
C GLU A 172 -2.38 8.01 -4.52
N ALA A 173 -2.95 7.04 -3.82
CA ALA A 173 -2.19 6.30 -2.83
C ALA A 173 -1.18 5.42 -3.56
N PRO A 174 0.10 5.40 -3.14
CA PRO A 174 1.09 4.56 -3.77
C PRO A 174 0.62 3.11 -3.70
N LYS A 175 0.81 2.40 -4.81
CA LYS A 175 0.70 0.95 -4.75
C LYS A 175 1.80 0.47 -3.81
N LEU A 176 1.47 -0.51 -2.98
CA LEU A 176 2.46 -1.25 -2.21
C LEU A 176 3.32 -2.01 -3.23
N GLU A 177 4.38 -1.34 -3.69
CA GLU A 177 5.37 -1.84 -4.62
C GLU A 177 6.51 -2.45 -3.80
N TYR A 178 6.94 -3.64 -4.19
CA TYR A 178 8.15 -4.25 -3.64
C TYR A 178 9.27 -4.12 -4.66
N HIS A 179 10.21 -3.22 -4.40
CA HIS A 179 11.43 -3.11 -5.20
C HIS A 179 12.42 -4.19 -4.76
N ASN A 180 12.76 -5.08 -5.69
CA ASN A 180 13.68 -6.17 -5.44
C ASN A 180 15.11 -5.77 -5.85
N PRO A 181 16.05 -5.65 -4.91
CA PRO A 181 17.42 -5.24 -5.24
C PRO A 181 18.23 -6.31 -5.98
N ILE A 182 17.80 -7.57 -5.96
CA ILE A 182 18.53 -8.68 -6.60
C ILE A 182 18.32 -8.67 -8.12
N ASP A 183 17.07 -8.57 -8.58
CA ASP A 183 16.76 -8.57 -10.01
C ASP A 183 16.38 -7.20 -10.57
N ASN A 184 16.44 -6.16 -9.73
CA ASN A 184 16.12 -4.78 -10.05
C ASN A 184 14.70 -4.59 -10.63
N LYS A 185 13.76 -5.48 -10.31
CA LYS A 185 12.35 -5.37 -10.70
C LYS A 185 11.52 -4.81 -9.57
N THR A 186 10.42 -4.17 -9.95
CA THR A 186 9.37 -3.77 -9.03
C THR A 186 8.21 -4.74 -9.16
N TYR A 187 7.86 -5.37 -8.05
CA TYR A 187 6.74 -6.27 -7.94
C TYR A 187 5.51 -5.50 -7.46
N THR A 188 4.37 -5.81 -8.04
CA THR A 188 3.06 -5.24 -7.69
C THR A 188 2.07 -6.37 -7.50
N SER A 189 1.17 -6.23 -6.53
CA SER A 189 0.03 -7.13 -6.33
C SER A 189 -1.26 -6.33 -6.45
N GLU A 190 -2.32 -6.93 -7.00
CA GLU A 190 -3.67 -6.37 -6.93
C GLU A 190 -4.07 -6.27 -5.44
N GLY A 191 -4.38 -5.06 -4.97
CA GLY A 191 -4.62 -4.79 -3.55
C GLY A 191 -3.34 -4.66 -2.69
N GLY A 192 -2.16 -4.70 -3.30
CA GLY A 192 -0.87 -4.49 -2.64
C GLY A 192 -0.28 -5.71 -1.92
N PHE A 193 0.96 -5.58 -1.44
CA PHE A 193 1.62 -6.61 -0.64
C PHE A 193 1.02 -6.67 0.76
N LYS A 194 0.45 -7.81 1.12
CA LYS A 194 -0.03 -8.07 2.48
C LYS A 194 1.09 -8.62 3.34
N SER A 195 1.17 -8.15 4.58
CA SER A 195 2.12 -8.65 5.57
C SER A 195 1.38 -9.36 6.67
N TYR A 196 1.90 -10.49 7.12
CA TYR A 196 1.31 -11.28 8.21
C TYR A 196 2.35 -11.57 9.29
N ARG A 197 1.92 -11.55 10.55
CA ARG A 197 2.70 -11.99 11.71
C ARG A 197 1.82 -12.79 12.64
N ASN A 198 2.27 -13.98 13.03
CA ASN A 198 1.51 -14.91 13.88
C ASN A 198 0.08 -15.17 13.37
N GLY A 199 -0.08 -15.28 12.05
CA GLY A 199 -1.37 -15.52 11.39
C GLY A 199 -2.30 -14.30 11.29
N GLN A 200 -1.88 -13.11 11.73
CA GLN A 200 -2.67 -11.88 11.63
C GLN A 200 -2.06 -10.93 10.61
N GLU A 201 -2.90 -10.29 9.78
CA GLU A 201 -2.47 -9.24 8.85
C GLU A 201 -1.99 -8.02 9.65
N ILE A 202 -0.84 -7.47 9.27
CA ILE A 202 -0.22 -6.31 9.92
C ILE A 202 0.04 -5.21 8.89
N THR A 203 -0.15 -3.96 9.31
CA THR A 203 0.06 -2.75 8.49
C THR A 203 1.43 -2.10 8.70
N SER A 204 2.20 -2.59 9.68
CA SER A 204 3.57 -2.18 9.94
C SER A 204 4.34 -3.23 10.74
N THR A 205 5.66 -3.25 10.53
CA THR A 205 6.60 -4.08 11.28
C THR A 205 7.11 -3.28 12.47
N PRO A 206 6.87 -3.73 13.72
CA PRO A 206 7.57 -3.16 14.87
C PRO A 206 9.08 -3.32 14.72
N MET A 207 9.84 -2.29 15.06
CA MET A 207 11.31 -2.27 15.08
C MET A 207 11.92 -3.51 15.78
N GLY A 208 11.22 -4.02 16.81
CA GLY A 208 11.58 -5.25 17.49
C GLY A 208 12.86 -5.12 18.32
N THR A 209 13.48 -6.26 18.60
CA THR A 209 14.75 -6.35 19.32
C THR A 209 15.92 -6.51 18.37
N LYS A 210 17.08 -5.98 18.79
CA LYS A 210 18.34 -6.20 18.10
C LYS A 210 18.78 -7.64 18.30
N GLU A 211 18.78 -8.43 17.23
CA GLU A 211 19.08 -9.87 17.30
C GLU A 211 19.55 -10.38 15.93
N THR A 212 20.01 -11.63 15.91
CA THR A 212 20.35 -12.37 14.68
C THR A 212 19.29 -13.43 14.43
N ALA A 213 18.44 -13.23 13.42
CA ALA A 213 17.30 -14.10 13.14
C ALA A 213 16.77 -13.94 11.70
N LEU A 214 15.88 -14.86 11.29
CA LEU A 214 15.02 -14.63 10.13
C LEU A 214 14.05 -13.49 10.44
N GLU A 215 14.07 -12.44 9.63
CA GLU A 215 13.23 -11.26 9.81
C GLU A 215 11.89 -11.40 9.08
N LYS A 216 11.95 -11.76 7.78
CA LYS A 216 10.76 -11.89 6.94
C LYS A 216 10.97 -12.85 5.78
N VAL A 217 9.85 -13.39 5.31
CA VAL A 217 9.75 -14.17 4.07
C VAL A 217 8.89 -13.37 3.10
N VAL A 218 9.37 -13.20 1.87
CA VAL A 218 8.64 -12.48 0.82
C VAL A 218 8.32 -13.47 -0.29
N LEU A 219 7.04 -13.60 -0.65
CA LEU A 219 6.62 -14.36 -1.82
C LEU A 219 6.58 -13.41 -3.02
N LEU A 220 7.33 -13.76 -4.07
CA LEU A 220 7.41 -12.97 -5.31
C LEU A 220 6.57 -13.57 -6.44
N SER A 221 6.04 -14.78 -6.24
CA SER A 221 5.02 -15.42 -7.07
C SER A 221 3.63 -15.22 -6.45
N SER A 222 2.60 -15.21 -7.30
CA SER A 222 1.20 -15.09 -6.86
C SER A 222 0.73 -16.32 -6.09
N ASP A 223 -0.33 -16.16 -5.29
CA ASP A 223 -0.97 -17.27 -4.55
C ASP A 223 -1.40 -18.43 -5.48
N LEU A 224 -1.85 -18.11 -6.70
CA LEU A 224 -2.25 -19.11 -7.69
C LEU A 224 -1.04 -19.91 -8.17
N GLU A 225 0.00 -19.21 -8.64
CA GLU A 225 1.24 -19.83 -9.10
C GLU A 225 1.87 -20.68 -7.99
N PHE A 226 1.86 -20.18 -6.76
CA PHE A 226 2.41 -20.90 -5.61
C PHE A 226 1.67 -22.20 -5.33
N LYS A 227 0.33 -22.18 -5.31
CA LYS A 227 -0.50 -23.39 -5.08
C LYS A 227 -0.32 -24.44 -6.17
N GLU A 228 -0.15 -24.00 -7.41
CA GLU A 228 0.06 -24.90 -8.55
C GLU A 228 1.46 -25.53 -8.55
N ASN A 229 2.47 -24.79 -8.11
CA ASN A 229 3.87 -25.14 -8.36
C ASN A 229 4.68 -25.51 -7.12
N SER A 230 4.17 -25.28 -5.90
CA SER A 230 4.86 -25.64 -4.65
C SER A 230 3.88 -25.95 -3.52
N SER A 231 4.34 -25.95 -2.27
CA SER A 231 3.57 -26.21 -1.06
C SER A 231 4.13 -25.41 0.12
N VAL A 232 3.31 -25.23 1.16
CA VAL A 232 3.75 -24.54 2.38
C VAL A 232 4.84 -25.35 3.09
N GLU A 233 4.76 -26.68 2.99
CA GLU A 233 5.74 -27.63 3.50
C GLU A 233 7.10 -27.44 2.82
N ASP A 234 7.14 -27.26 1.50
CA ASP A 234 8.39 -27.00 0.76
C ASP A 234 9.04 -25.69 1.21
N VAL A 235 8.24 -24.62 1.37
CA VAL A 235 8.75 -23.34 1.88
C VAL A 235 9.25 -23.48 3.32
N GLY A 236 8.55 -24.23 4.16
CA GLY A 236 8.99 -24.55 5.51
C GLY A 236 10.36 -25.23 5.54
N LEU A 237 10.58 -26.21 4.67
CA LEU A 237 11.87 -26.89 4.54
C LEU A 237 13.00 -25.93 4.11
N ILE A 238 12.73 -25.06 3.13
CA ILE A 238 13.70 -24.05 2.69
C ILE A 238 14.08 -23.11 3.83
N ILE A 239 13.08 -22.63 4.58
CA ILE A 239 13.26 -21.77 5.74
C ILE A 239 14.12 -22.47 6.80
N ASP A 240 13.75 -23.67 7.20
CA ASP A 240 14.42 -24.38 8.30
C ASP A 240 15.87 -24.73 7.97
N GLN A 241 16.13 -25.22 6.75
CA GLN A 241 17.48 -25.54 6.28
C GLN A 241 18.34 -24.29 6.20
N THR A 242 17.83 -23.22 5.59
CA THR A 242 18.56 -21.96 5.44
C THR A 242 18.84 -21.33 6.81
N LYS A 243 17.84 -21.31 7.70
CA LYS A 243 17.95 -20.77 9.05
C LYS A 243 19.00 -21.53 9.87
N THR A 244 19.04 -22.85 9.76
CA THR A 244 20.04 -23.68 10.45
C THR A 244 21.46 -23.26 10.05
N ILE A 245 21.73 -23.13 8.75
CA ILE A 245 23.04 -22.73 8.24
C ILE A 245 23.36 -21.28 8.63
N PHE A 246 22.37 -20.39 8.58
CA PHE A 246 22.52 -18.99 8.97
C PHE A 246 22.88 -18.85 10.45
N GLU A 247 22.15 -19.53 11.34
CA GLU A 247 22.41 -19.49 12.79
C GLU A 247 23.77 -20.08 13.15
N GLU A 248 24.21 -21.14 12.46
CA GLU A 248 25.55 -21.72 12.66
C GLU A 248 26.66 -20.68 12.43
N LEU A 249 26.49 -19.83 11.41
CA LEU A 249 27.53 -18.90 10.96
C LEU A 249 27.44 -17.51 11.62
N PHE A 250 26.23 -16.98 11.82
CA PHE A 250 26.05 -15.56 12.18
C PHE A 250 25.58 -15.30 13.61
N LYS A 251 25.16 -16.33 14.38
CA LYS A 251 24.58 -16.14 15.71
C LYS A 251 25.47 -15.35 16.68
N ASN A 252 26.78 -15.47 16.53
CA ASN A 252 27.78 -14.78 17.35
C ASN A 252 28.50 -13.63 16.61
N SER A 253 27.94 -13.18 15.49
CA SER A 253 28.51 -12.04 14.74
C SER A 253 28.35 -10.75 15.54
N ASP A 254 29.46 -10.03 15.74
CA ASP A 254 29.44 -8.70 16.32
C ASP A 254 29.01 -7.63 15.31
N GLU A 255 29.17 -7.91 14.01
CA GLU A 255 28.75 -7.01 12.93
C GLU A 255 27.23 -6.96 12.77
N SER A 256 26.75 -5.87 12.18
CA SER A 256 25.33 -5.55 12.04
C SER A 256 24.97 -5.33 10.58
N GLY A 257 23.96 -6.05 10.10
CA GLY A 257 23.46 -5.88 8.75
C GLY A 257 22.33 -6.82 8.40
N LYS A 258 22.09 -6.97 7.10
CA LYS A 258 21.04 -7.82 6.56
C LYS A 258 21.52 -8.64 5.38
N ILE A 259 20.97 -9.85 5.27
CA ILE A 259 21.25 -10.78 4.19
C ILE A 259 19.91 -11.18 3.57
N MET A 260 19.76 -10.87 2.29
CA MET A 260 18.63 -11.31 1.47
C MET A 260 19.08 -12.48 0.61
N ILE A 261 18.26 -13.52 0.58
CA ILE A 261 18.47 -14.73 -0.22
C ILE A 261 17.23 -14.90 -1.09
N GLN A 262 17.40 -14.83 -2.40
CA GLN A 262 16.35 -15.08 -3.36
C GLN A 262 16.47 -16.50 -3.89
N PHE A 263 15.39 -17.26 -3.74
CA PHE A 263 15.23 -18.56 -4.35
C PHE A 263 14.32 -18.43 -5.56
N GLU A 264 14.80 -18.87 -6.72
CA GLU A 264 13.98 -19.21 -7.87
C GLU A 264 13.94 -20.74 -7.98
N LEU A 265 12.88 -21.34 -7.46
CA LEU A 265 12.71 -22.79 -7.50
C LEU A 265 12.25 -23.18 -8.89
N LYS A 266 13.08 -23.96 -9.60
CA LYS A 266 12.74 -24.48 -10.93
C LYS A 266 12.52 -25.98 -10.83
N LYS A 267 12.01 -26.56 -11.92
CA LYS A 267 11.71 -27.99 -12.00
C LYS A 267 12.94 -28.88 -11.76
N ASP A 268 14.07 -28.50 -12.32
CA ASP A 268 15.29 -29.31 -12.30
C ASP A 268 16.34 -28.75 -11.34
N ASN A 269 16.74 -27.49 -11.53
CA ASN A 269 17.76 -26.83 -10.72
C ASN A 269 17.28 -25.47 -10.23
N ASN A 270 17.36 -25.26 -8.93
CA ASN A 270 17.05 -23.96 -8.33
C ASN A 270 18.17 -22.97 -8.61
N GLU A 271 17.80 -21.71 -8.78
CA GLU A 271 18.74 -20.58 -8.78
C GLU A 271 18.62 -19.85 -7.45
N ILE A 272 19.77 -19.55 -6.85
CA ILE A 272 19.86 -18.89 -5.55
C ILE A 272 20.79 -17.69 -5.69
N GLU A 273 20.26 -16.52 -5.36
CA GLU A 273 20.97 -15.25 -5.45
C GLU A 273 20.98 -14.55 -4.09
N PHE A 274 22.00 -13.75 -3.84
CA PHE A 274 22.22 -13.12 -2.55
C PHE A 274 22.40 -11.61 -2.71
N ALA A 275 21.87 -10.85 -1.76
CA ALA A 275 22.20 -9.44 -1.57
C ALA A 275 22.47 -9.18 -0.09
N VAL A 276 23.44 -8.30 0.18
CA VAL A 276 23.82 -7.90 1.53
C VAL A 276 23.67 -6.40 1.69
N LYS A 277 23.32 -5.99 2.91
CA LYS A 277 23.22 -4.59 3.31
C LYS A 277 24.01 -4.39 4.60
N ASP A 278 24.66 -3.24 4.70
CA ASP A 278 25.48 -2.81 5.84
C ASP A 278 26.75 -3.67 6.04
N ALA A 279 27.27 -3.71 7.27
CA ALA A 279 28.53 -4.38 7.60
C ALA A 279 28.27 -5.87 7.84
N ILE A 280 28.45 -6.68 6.80
CA ILE A 280 28.43 -8.15 6.89
C ILE A 280 29.81 -8.69 6.53
N ASP A 281 30.33 -9.59 7.37
CA ASP A 281 31.62 -10.24 7.15
C ASP A 281 31.59 -11.06 5.87
N MET A 282 32.31 -10.58 4.86
CA MET A 282 32.36 -11.19 3.54
C MET A 282 33.03 -12.57 3.53
N THR A 283 33.83 -12.92 4.52
CA THR A 283 34.40 -14.25 4.69
C THR A 283 33.34 -15.23 5.15
N ILE A 284 32.56 -14.84 6.17
CA ILE A 284 31.43 -15.65 6.66
C ILE A 284 30.35 -15.76 5.57
N MET A 285 30.07 -14.67 4.85
CA MET A 285 29.11 -14.65 3.75
C MET A 285 29.48 -15.64 2.62
N LYS A 286 30.76 -15.73 2.25
CA LYS A 286 31.22 -16.70 1.24
C LYS A 286 31.01 -18.15 1.68
N GLU A 287 31.26 -18.46 2.95
CA GLU A 287 31.00 -19.80 3.48
C GLU A 287 29.50 -20.08 3.58
N PHE A 288 28.69 -19.06 3.91
CA PHE A 288 27.24 -19.16 3.91
C PHE A 288 26.70 -19.49 2.51
N GLU A 289 27.09 -18.70 1.49
CA GLU A 289 26.72 -18.93 0.09
C GLU A 289 27.11 -20.35 -0.36
N LYS A 290 28.33 -20.77 -0.06
CA LYS A 290 28.82 -22.12 -0.38
C LYS A 290 28.00 -23.22 0.29
N LYS A 291 27.64 -23.09 1.57
CA LYS A 291 26.81 -24.08 2.27
C LYS A 291 25.40 -24.14 1.71
N ILE A 292 24.81 -22.98 1.40
CA ILE A 292 23.48 -22.89 0.78
C ILE A 292 23.49 -23.54 -0.61
N ASN A 293 24.44 -23.20 -1.48
CA ASN A 293 24.52 -23.77 -2.83
C ASN A 293 24.81 -25.28 -2.85
N ASN A 294 25.39 -25.84 -1.78
CA ASN A 294 25.58 -27.28 -1.62
C ASN A 294 24.39 -28.00 -0.95
N THR A 295 23.40 -27.25 -0.47
CA THR A 295 22.21 -27.81 0.18
C THR A 295 21.15 -28.13 -0.86
N LYS A 296 20.56 -29.33 -0.75
CA LYS A 296 19.46 -29.73 -1.63
C LYS A 296 18.13 -29.20 -1.09
N PHE A 297 17.53 -28.27 -1.83
CA PHE A 297 16.22 -27.70 -1.55
C PHE A 297 15.12 -28.33 -2.43
N PRO A 298 13.84 -28.22 -2.03
CA PRO A 298 12.71 -28.57 -2.88
C PRO A 298 12.74 -27.84 -4.23
N ASN A 299 12.29 -28.53 -5.28
CA ASN A 299 12.12 -27.98 -6.62
C ASN A 299 10.67 -27.56 -6.85
N SER A 300 10.44 -26.70 -7.86
CA SER A 300 9.07 -26.46 -8.33
C SER A 300 8.51 -27.70 -9.02
N LYS A 301 7.18 -27.91 -8.91
CA LYS A 301 6.46 -28.99 -9.60
C LYS A 301 6.48 -28.81 -11.13
N LYS A 302 6.33 -27.58 -11.62
CA LYS A 302 6.19 -27.29 -13.06
C LYS A 302 6.83 -25.97 -13.45
N ASP A 303 6.20 -24.85 -13.11
CA ASP A 303 6.63 -23.51 -13.49
C ASP A 303 7.42 -22.85 -12.34
N PRO A 304 8.43 -22.01 -12.61
CA PRO A 304 9.28 -21.47 -11.55
C PRO A 304 8.49 -20.67 -10.50
N ILE A 305 8.87 -20.83 -9.22
CA ILE A 305 8.36 -19.95 -8.16
C ILE A 305 9.50 -19.17 -7.50
N LYS A 306 9.22 -17.94 -7.11
CA LYS A 306 10.19 -17.06 -6.48
C LYS A 306 9.79 -16.72 -5.05
N LEU A 307 10.73 -16.84 -4.13
CA LEU A 307 10.61 -16.37 -2.76
C LEU A 307 11.92 -15.77 -2.27
N GLN A 308 11.85 -14.97 -1.23
CA GLN A 308 13.02 -14.42 -0.55
C GLN A 308 12.96 -14.69 0.94
N LEU A 309 14.13 -15.00 1.50
CA LEU A 309 14.38 -15.03 2.93
C LEU A 309 15.27 -13.84 3.28
N ILE A 310 14.82 -13.02 4.21
CA ILE A 310 15.59 -11.86 4.67
C ILE A 310 15.95 -12.09 6.13
N PHE A 311 17.24 -12.21 6.36
CA PHE A 311 17.84 -12.38 7.67
C PHE A 311 18.44 -11.07 8.14
N LYS A 312 18.31 -10.84 9.45
CA LYS A 312 18.97 -9.76 10.17
C LYS A 312 20.11 -10.33 11.00
N VAL A 313 21.26 -9.68 10.97
CA VAL A 313 22.44 -10.01 11.79
C VAL A 313 22.65 -8.87 12.77
N ASN A 314 22.54 -9.16 14.07
CA ASN A 314 22.68 -8.19 15.16
C ASN A 314 22.03 -6.83 14.82
N SER A 315 20.78 -6.83 14.35
CA SER A 315 20.11 -5.62 13.87
C SER A 315 18.61 -5.62 14.18
N PHE A 316 17.96 -4.47 13.98
CA PHE A 316 16.51 -4.30 14.17
C PHE A 316 15.74 -4.71 12.91
N ASN A 317 14.42 -4.90 13.04
CA ASN A 317 13.55 -5.08 11.87
C ASN A 317 13.46 -3.76 11.07
N ASP A 318 13.32 -3.88 9.74
CA ASP A 318 12.97 -2.76 8.84
C ASP A 318 11.44 -2.60 8.71
#